data_AF-A0A1B6M8P0-F1
#
_entry.id   AF-A0A1B6M8P0-F1
#
_cell.length_a   1.000
_cell.length_b   1.000
_cell.length_c   1.000
_cell.angle_alpha   90.00
_cell.angle_beta   90.00
_cell.angle_gamma   90.00
#
_symmetry.space_group_name_H-M   'P 1'
#
loop_
_entity.id
_entity.type
_entity.pdbx_description
1 polymer ?
#
loop_
_entity_poly.entity_id
_entity_poly.type
_entity_poly.pdbx_seq_one_letter_code
_entity_poly.pdbx_strand_id
1 'polypeptide(L)'
;METQEAPEEIILKHKKERKELQAKIQALKKSATKGDKKKKKEVQEEIAKLESEMDARHEEELAGFSSTTNNANITTVTDSLNNLTVQPEDDEVPGLTQHRITKAQKRREKKATQLKQRELGIAEQEV
;
A
#
# COMPACT_ATOMS: atom_id res chain seq x y z
N MET A 1 -10.25 -38.55 -5.35
CA MET A 1 -10.80 -37.98 -6.59
C MET A 1 -10.34 -36.54 -6.60
N GLU A 2 -9.21 -36.28 -7.26
CA GLU A 2 -8.66 -34.93 -7.40
C GLU A 2 -9.63 -34.13 -8.27
N THR A 3 -10.34 -33.19 -7.66
CA THR A 3 -11.11 -32.20 -8.39
C THR A 3 -10.09 -31.27 -9.04
N GLN A 4 -9.86 -31.47 -10.33
CA GLN A 4 -9.06 -30.57 -11.13
C GLN A 4 -9.83 -29.24 -11.20
N GLU A 5 -9.48 -28.28 -10.33
CA GLU A 5 -10.02 -26.92 -10.36
C GLU A 5 -9.74 -26.33 -11.75
N ALA A 6 -10.76 -25.70 -12.35
CA ALA A 6 -10.61 -25.12 -13.67
C ALA A 6 -9.57 -23.98 -13.61
N PRO A 7 -8.77 -23.75 -14.66
CA PRO A 7 -7.75 -22.69 -14.67
C PRO A 7 -8.35 -21.30 -14.38
N GLU A 8 -9.61 -21.07 -14.76
CA GLU A 8 -10.35 -19.84 -14.45
C GLU A 8 -10.66 -19.68 -12.95
N GLU A 9 -10.98 -20.77 -12.25
CA GLU A 9 -11.27 -20.76 -10.81
C GLU A 9 -10.01 -20.44 -9.99
N ILE A 10 -8.86 -20.95 -10.42
CA ILE A 10 -7.56 -20.67 -9.78
C ILE A 10 -7.19 -19.21 -9.94
N ILE A 11 -7.38 -18.62 -11.12
CA ILE A 11 -7.15 -17.18 -11.33
C ILE A 11 -8.06 -16.34 -10.43
N LEU A 12 -9.33 -16.75 -10.28
CA LEU A 12 -10.28 -16.04 -9.41
C LEU A 12 -9.86 -16.15 -7.93
N LYS A 13 -9.39 -17.33 -7.51
CA LYS A 13 -8.83 -17.58 -6.19
C LYS A 13 -7.60 -16.73 -5.94
N HIS A 14 -6.63 -16.68 -6.87
CA HIS A 14 -5.44 -15.82 -6.77
C HIS A 14 -5.82 -14.34 -6.62
N LYS A 15 -6.81 -13.86 -7.37
CA LYS A 15 -7.31 -12.48 -7.24
C LYS A 15 -7.88 -12.21 -5.84
N LYS A 16 -8.61 -13.18 -5.27
CA LYS A 16 -9.15 -13.06 -3.92
C LYS A 16 -8.03 -13.06 -2.87
N GLU A 17 -7.08 -13.98 -2.98
CA GLU A 17 -5.92 -14.08 -2.09
C GLU A 17 -5.06 -12.81 -2.10
N ARG A 18 -4.80 -12.23 -3.29
CA ARG A 18 -4.10 -10.93 -3.40
C ARG A 18 -4.81 -9.81 -2.65
N LYS A 19 -6.15 -9.74 -2.76
CA LYS A 19 -6.95 -8.73 -2.04
C LYS A 19 -6.88 -8.93 -0.52
N GLU A 20 -6.98 -10.18 -0.07
CA GLU A 20 -6.85 -10.51 1.36
C GLU A 20 -5.44 -10.20 1.88
N LEU A 21 -4.40 -10.46 1.07
CA LEU A 21 -3.02 -10.10 1.41
C LEU A 21 -2.85 -8.57 1.53
N GLN A 22 -3.39 -7.79 0.59
CA GLN A 22 -3.34 -6.33 0.67
C GLN A 22 -4.04 -5.80 1.94
N ALA A 23 -5.19 -6.35 2.30
CA ALA A 23 -5.87 -6.00 3.55
C ALA A 23 -5.00 -6.31 4.78
N LYS A 24 -4.34 -7.49 4.78
CA LYS A 24 -3.39 -7.89 5.84
C LYS A 24 -2.18 -6.96 5.92
N ILE A 25 -1.58 -6.60 4.78
CA ILE A 25 -0.47 -5.64 4.69
C ILE A 25 -0.88 -4.30 5.27
N GLN A 26 -2.08 -3.80 4.93
CA GLN A 26 -2.56 -2.52 5.45
C GLN A 26 -2.74 -2.57 6.97
N ALA A 27 -3.27 -3.67 7.52
CA ALA A 27 -3.39 -3.87 8.96
C ALA A 27 -2.01 -3.93 9.65
N LEU A 28 -1.05 -4.65 9.08
CA LEU A 28 0.33 -4.74 9.58
C LEU A 28 1.00 -3.37 9.60
N LYS A 29 0.90 -2.59 8.51
CA LYS A 29 1.42 -1.23 8.43
C LYS A 29 0.79 -0.31 9.49
N LYS A 30 -0.50 -0.47 9.78
CA LYS A 30 -1.22 0.31 10.82
C LYS A 30 -0.79 -0.08 12.24
N SER A 31 -0.39 -1.33 12.46
CA SER A 31 0.09 -1.81 13.76
C SER A 31 1.48 -1.27 14.14
N ALA A 32 2.31 -0.93 13.15
CA ALA A 32 3.58 -0.25 13.38
C ALA A 32 3.34 1.25 13.69
N THR A 33 3.63 1.66 14.92
CA THR A 33 3.45 3.05 15.36
C THR A 33 4.45 4.00 14.70
N LYS A 34 4.07 5.28 14.57
CA LYS A 34 4.92 6.36 14.03
C LYS A 34 6.04 6.71 15.02
N GLY A 35 7.06 5.88 15.12
CA GLY A 35 8.21 6.12 16.01
C GLY A 35 8.98 4.86 16.36
N ASP A 36 8.32 3.70 16.33
CA ASP A 36 8.99 2.42 16.55
C ASP A 36 9.69 1.94 15.28
N LYS A 37 10.94 2.39 15.10
CA LYS A 37 11.77 2.04 13.93
C LYS A 37 12.05 0.54 13.85
N LYS A 38 12.19 -0.14 15.01
CA LYS A 38 12.41 -1.58 15.05
C LYS A 38 11.16 -2.30 14.56
N LYS A 39 9.99 -1.94 15.09
CA LYS A 39 8.74 -2.58 14.69
C LYS A 39 8.38 -2.33 13.24
N LYS A 40 8.66 -1.13 12.72
CA LYS A 40 8.48 -0.82 11.30
C LYS A 40 9.35 -1.71 10.39
N LYS A 41 10.59 -1.99 10.80
CA LYS A 41 11.48 -2.88 10.05
C LYS A 41 10.98 -4.32 10.07
N GLU A 42 10.61 -4.85 11.24
CA GLU A 42 10.02 -6.18 11.38
C GLU A 42 8.76 -6.34 10.53
N VAL A 43 7.86 -5.34 10.56
CA VAL A 43 6.65 -5.35 9.74
C VAL A 43 6.97 -5.34 8.25
N GLN A 44 7.99 -4.58 7.83
CA GLN A 44 8.40 -4.54 6.42
C GLN A 44 9.01 -5.86 5.95
N GLU A 45 9.82 -6.51 6.78
CA GLU A 45 10.39 -7.83 6.50
C GLU A 45 9.28 -8.90 6.41
N GLU A 46 8.29 -8.85 7.31
CA GLU A 46 7.14 -9.74 7.27
C GLU A 46 6.26 -9.53 6.02
N ILE A 47 6.04 -8.27 5.61
CA ILE A 47 5.32 -7.96 4.38
C ILE A 47 6.04 -8.57 3.17
N ALA A 48 7.35 -8.35 3.05
CA ALA A 48 8.15 -8.87 1.95
C ALA A 48 8.13 -10.40 1.89
N LYS A 49 8.16 -11.06 3.06
CA LYS A 49 8.04 -12.52 3.15
C LYS A 49 6.66 -13.00 2.67
N LEU A 50 5.58 -12.37 3.12
CA LEU A 50 4.21 -12.77 2.75
C LEU A 50 3.93 -12.57 1.25
N GLU A 51 4.44 -11.50 0.66
CA GLU A 51 4.33 -11.24 -0.78
C GLU A 51 5.10 -12.30 -1.59
N SER A 52 6.36 -12.55 -1.24
CA SER A 52 7.19 -13.55 -1.92
C SER A 52 6.62 -14.97 -1.80
N GLU A 53 6.08 -15.34 -0.63
CA GLU A 53 5.50 -16.67 -0.42
C GLU A 53 4.20 -16.85 -1.22
N MET A 54 3.37 -15.82 -1.33
CA MET A 54 2.16 -15.86 -2.15
C MET A 54 2.50 -15.97 -3.63
N ASP A 55 3.43 -15.14 -4.12
CA ASP A 55 3.81 -15.13 -5.53
C ASP A 55 4.46 -16.45 -5.93
N ALA A 56 5.34 -17.03 -5.10
CA ALA A 56 5.93 -18.34 -5.34
C ALA A 56 4.87 -19.44 -5.43
N ARG A 57 3.87 -19.45 -4.53
CA ARG A 57 2.77 -20.44 -4.59
C ARG A 57 1.92 -20.25 -5.85
N HIS A 58 1.58 -19.01 -6.22
CA HIS A 58 0.79 -18.74 -7.43
C HIS A 58 1.56 -19.12 -8.70
N GLU A 59 2.87 -18.90 -8.73
CA GLU A 59 3.74 -19.29 -9.85
C GLU A 59 3.84 -20.82 -9.97
N GLU A 60 4.01 -21.55 -8.86
CA GLU A 60 4.04 -23.01 -8.85
C GLU A 60 2.71 -23.60 -9.33
N GLU A 61 1.59 -23.08 -8.83
CA GLU A 61 0.25 -23.47 -9.29
C GLU A 61 0.12 -23.24 -10.80
N LEU A 62 0.45 -22.05 -11.31
CA LEU A 62 0.39 -21.75 -12.74
C LEU A 62 1.34 -22.61 -13.59
N ALA A 63 2.54 -22.91 -13.10
CA ALA A 63 3.52 -23.76 -13.79
C ALA A 63 3.03 -25.21 -13.93
N GLY A 64 2.30 -25.71 -12.93
CA GLY A 64 1.61 -27.01 -12.98
C GLY A 64 0.55 -27.09 -14.08
N PHE A 65 -0.20 -26.01 -14.31
CA PHE A 65 -1.20 -25.94 -15.40
C PHE A 65 -0.58 -25.64 -16.78
N SER A 66 0.49 -24.84 -16.83
CA SER A 66 1.23 -24.52 -18.06
C SER A 66 1.91 -25.75 -18.67
N SER A 67 2.45 -26.65 -17.84
CA SER A 67 3.00 -27.94 -18.30
C SER A 67 1.93 -28.86 -18.91
N THR A 68 0.65 -28.62 -18.60
CA THR A 68 -0.49 -29.39 -19.12
C THR A 68 -1.17 -28.71 -20.32
N THR A 69 -0.99 -27.40 -20.51
CA THR A 69 -1.72 -26.61 -21.52
C THR A 69 -0.77 -25.72 -22.31
N ASN A 70 -0.57 -26.03 -23.59
CA ASN A 70 0.30 -25.32 -24.54
C ASN A 70 0.23 -23.77 -24.45
N ASN A 71 1.16 -23.19 -23.69
CA ASN A 71 1.96 -21.96 -23.79
C ASN A 71 1.57 -20.70 -24.62
N ALA A 72 0.39 -20.59 -25.25
CA ALA A 72 0.08 -19.42 -26.08
C ALA A 72 -0.88 -18.38 -25.46
N ASN A 73 -1.73 -18.79 -24.51
CA ASN A 73 -2.82 -17.93 -23.99
C ASN A 73 -2.59 -17.38 -22.57
N ILE A 74 -1.58 -17.85 -21.84
CA ILE A 74 -1.37 -17.47 -20.43
C ILE A 74 -0.59 -16.16 -20.32
N THR A 75 0.38 -15.92 -21.21
CA THR A 75 1.29 -14.75 -21.15
C THR A 75 0.54 -13.42 -21.24
N THR A 76 -0.51 -13.34 -22.07
CA THR A 76 -1.34 -12.14 -22.24
C THR A 76 -2.21 -11.80 -21.03
N VAL A 77 -2.61 -12.80 -20.22
CA VAL A 77 -3.37 -12.57 -18.98
C VAL A 77 -2.43 -12.13 -17.86
N THR A 78 -1.22 -12.68 -17.78
CA THR A 78 -0.20 -12.30 -16.80
C THR A 78 0.31 -10.87 -17.03
N ASP A 79 0.53 -10.45 -18.28
CA ASP A 79 0.91 -9.06 -18.60
C ASP A 79 -0.21 -8.06 -18.27
N SER A 80 -1.47 -8.44 -18.53
CA SER A 80 -2.63 -7.62 -18.13
C SER A 80 -2.80 -7.54 -16.60
N LEU A 81 -2.30 -8.54 -15.85
CA LEU A 81 -2.37 -8.62 -14.39
C LEU A 81 -1.20 -7.90 -13.71
N ASN A 82 0.01 -7.93 -14.29
CA ASN A 82 1.16 -7.12 -13.86
C ASN A 82 0.94 -5.63 -14.10
N ASN A 83 0.18 -5.28 -15.14
CA ASN A 83 -0.23 -3.91 -15.40
C ASN A 83 -1.38 -3.43 -14.47
N LEU A 84 -1.91 -4.32 -13.62
CA LEU A 84 -2.65 -3.98 -12.40
C LEU A 84 -1.71 -3.96 -11.19
N THR A 85 -0.45 -3.54 -11.39
CA THR A 85 0.18 -2.60 -10.48
C THR A 85 -0.78 -1.41 -10.37
N VAL A 86 -1.76 -1.59 -9.48
CA VAL A 86 -2.28 -0.49 -8.67
C VAL A 86 -1.00 0.18 -8.24
N GLN A 87 -0.80 1.41 -8.71
CA GLN A 87 0.32 2.20 -8.25
C GLN A 87 0.32 2.09 -6.71
N PRO A 88 1.38 2.49 -6.00
CA PRO A 88 1.09 3.21 -4.79
C PRO A 88 0.23 4.42 -5.24
N GLU A 89 -1.06 4.20 -5.50
CA GLU A 89 -2.11 5.14 -5.24
C GLU A 89 -1.79 5.44 -3.78
N ASP A 90 -1.02 6.51 -3.60
CA ASP A 90 -1.29 7.44 -2.55
C ASP A 90 -2.79 7.35 -2.35
N ASP A 91 -3.21 6.67 -1.28
CA ASP A 91 -4.58 6.61 -0.79
C ASP A 91 -4.94 8.07 -0.38
N GLU A 92 -4.88 9.00 -1.32
CA GLU A 92 -5.67 10.21 -1.42
C GLU A 92 -7.09 9.75 -1.76
N VAL A 93 -7.69 9.04 -0.81
CA VAL A 93 -9.13 8.85 -0.73
C VAL A 93 -9.78 10.22 -0.96
N PRO A 94 -10.58 10.43 -2.02
CA PRO A 94 -11.25 11.70 -2.27
C PRO A 94 -12.25 11.97 -1.13
N GLY A 95 -11.82 12.77 -0.15
CA GLY A 95 -12.52 13.00 1.12
C GLY A 95 -11.62 12.94 2.38
N LEU A 96 -10.42 12.38 2.27
CA LEU A 96 -9.43 12.29 3.36
C LEU A 96 -8.21 13.22 3.14
N THR A 97 -8.14 13.90 1.99
CA THR A 97 -7.12 14.91 1.65
C THR A 97 -7.39 16.28 2.24
N GLN A 98 -8.51 16.48 2.95
CA GLN A 98 -8.55 17.57 3.92
C GLN A 98 -7.64 17.15 5.07
N HIS A 99 -6.35 17.44 4.91
CA HIS A 99 -5.38 17.49 5.99
C HIS A 99 -5.92 18.50 7.00
N ARG A 100 -6.83 18.04 7.88
CA ARG A 100 -7.45 18.89 8.89
C ARG A 100 -6.30 19.29 9.79
N ILE A 101 -5.89 20.55 9.64
CA ILE A 101 -4.89 21.20 10.47
C ILE A 101 -5.21 20.82 11.91
N THR A 102 -4.30 20.11 12.56
CA THR A 102 -4.55 19.63 13.91
C THR A 102 -4.73 20.83 14.84
N LYS A 103 -5.46 20.67 15.95
CA LYS A 103 -5.57 21.74 16.97
C LYS A 103 -4.19 22.23 17.43
N ALA A 104 -3.19 21.33 17.49
CA ALA A 104 -1.82 21.67 17.85
C ALA A 104 -1.12 22.51 16.77
N GLN A 105 -1.28 22.15 15.50
CA GLN A 105 -0.75 22.91 14.37
C GLN A 105 -1.36 24.31 14.30
N LYS A 106 -2.68 24.43 14.46
CA LYS A 106 -3.38 25.73 14.52
C LYS A 106 -2.88 26.62 15.67
N ARG A 107 -2.51 26.04 16.82
CA ARG A 107 -1.90 26.77 17.95
C ARG A 107 -0.50 27.28 17.62
N ARG A 108 0.33 26.46 16.95
CA ARG A 108 1.69 26.84 16.52
C ARG A 108 1.65 27.94 15.47
N GLU A 109 0.81 27.79 14.45
CA GLU A 109 0.60 28.79 13.40
C GLU A 109 0.13 30.12 13.99
N LYS A 110 -0.90 30.12 14.84
CA LYS A 110 -1.36 31.35 15.51
C LYS A 110 -0.25 32.06 16.30
N LYS A 111 0.60 31.30 17.01
CA LYS A 111 1.75 31.86 17.74
C LYS A 111 2.79 32.46 16.78
N ALA A 112 3.08 31.78 15.68
CA ALA A 112 4.02 32.24 14.66
C ALA A 112 3.52 33.53 13.97
N THR A 113 2.23 33.60 13.63
CA THR A 113 1.65 34.80 13.00
C THR A 113 1.69 36.01 13.93
N GLN A 114 1.37 35.81 15.22
CA GLN A 114 1.41 36.90 16.21
C GLN A 114 2.82 37.42 16.45
N LEU A 115 3.83 36.54 16.46
CA LEU A 115 5.24 36.94 16.55
C LEU A 115 5.67 37.73 15.33
N LYS A 116 5.32 37.26 14.12
CA LYS A 116 5.64 37.96 12.87
C LYS A 116 5.01 39.35 12.81
N GLN A 117 3.77 39.51 13.26
CA GLN A 117 3.12 40.82 13.32
C GLN A 117 3.80 41.76 14.32
N ARG A 118 4.22 41.24 15.49
CA ARG A 118 4.94 42.04 16.49
C ARG A 118 6.30 42.48 15.97
N GLU A 119 7.04 41.58 15.34
CA GLU A 119 8.35 41.87 14.75
C GLU A 119 8.24 42.91 13.63
N LEU A 120 7.22 42.82 12.79
CA LEU A 120 6.97 43.79 11.71
C LEU A 120 6.63 45.18 12.24
N GLY A 121 5.84 45.28 13.32
CA GLY A 121 5.56 46.57 13.97
C GLY A 121 6.76 47.18 14.69
N ILE A 122 7.68 46.35 15.21
CA ILE A 122 8.96 46.84 15.76
C ILE A 122 9.85 47.35 14.63
N ALA A 123 9.97 46.60 13.53
CA ALA A 123 10.77 46.99 12.37
C ALA A 123 10.24 48.28 11.70
N GLU A 124 8.93 48.49 11.66
CA GLU A 124 8.32 49.71 11.11
C GLU A 124 8.55 50.95 11.99
N GLN A 125 8.78 50.76 13.29
CA GLN A 125 9.13 51.86 14.22
C GLN A 125 10.64 52.12 14.32
N GLU A 126 11.47 51.24 13.76
CA GLU A 126 12.94 51.34 13.78
C GLU A 126 13.53 51.90 12.46
N VAL A 127 12.66 52.32 11.51
CA VAL A 127 12.99 53.07 10.28
C VAL A 127 12.55 54.52 10.43
#